data_AF-A0A2D5HGQ9-F1
#
_entry.id   AF-A0A2D5HGQ9-F1
#
_cell.length_a   1.000
_cell.length_b   1.000
_cell.length_c   1.000
_cell.angle_alpha   90.00
_cell.angle_beta   90.00
_cell.angle_gamma   90.00
#
_symmetry.space_group_name_H-M   'P 1'
#
loop_
_entity.id
_entity.type
_entity.pdbx_description
1 polymer ?
#
loop_
_entity_poly.entity_id
_entity_poly.type
_entity_poly.pdbx_seq_one_letter_code
_entity_poly.pdbx_strand_id
1 'polypeptide(L)' 'MADYTFYTNPMSRGQIARWALHEAGADYDAVIVQWQDKPAAFLAANPMGKV' A
#
# COMPACT_ATOMS: atom_id res chain seq x y z
N MET A 1 -3.12 1.93 16.54
CA MET A 1 -2.04 1.57 15.61
C MET A 1 -2.65 0.48 14.77
N ALA A 2 -2.79 0.69 13.47
CA ALA A 2 -3.53 -0.25 12.66
C ALA A 2 -2.74 -1.57 12.53
N ASP A 3 -3.45 -2.70 12.49
CA ASP A 3 -2.81 -4.01 12.38
C ASP A 3 -2.23 -4.26 10.97
N TYR A 4 -2.68 -3.50 9.98
CA TYR A 4 -2.33 -3.66 8.58
C TYR A 4 -1.66 -2.41 7.99
N THR A 5 -0.65 -2.63 7.14
CA THR A 5 -0.03 -1.57 6.34
C THR A 5 -0.36 -1.75 4.87
N PHE A 6 -0.92 -0.71 4.24
CA PHE A 6 -1.26 -0.67 2.83
C PHE A 6 -0.24 0.18 2.05
N TYR A 7 0.63 -0.50 1.31
CA TYR A 7 1.57 0.15 0.39
C TYR A 7 0.87 0.49 -0.94
N THR A 8 0.90 1.75 -1.35
CA THR A 8 0.23 2.20 -2.58
C THR A 8 0.93 3.36 -3.26
N ASN A 9 0.61 3.62 -4.53
CA ASN A 9 1.01 4.84 -5.23
C ASN A 9 -0.24 5.53 -5.81
N PRO A 10 -0.39 6.86 -5.68
CA PRO A 10 -1.56 7.60 -6.18
C PRO A 10 -1.85 7.39 -7.67
N MET A 11 -0.82 7.16 -8.48
CA MET A 11 -0.92 6.95 -9.93
C MET A 11 -1.05 5.48 -10.32
N SER A 12 -1.24 4.58 -9.36
CA SER A 12 -1.32 3.13 -9.58
C SER A 12 -2.74 2.58 -9.49
N ARG A 13 -2.90 1.30 -9.87
CA ARG A 13 -4.13 0.54 -9.68
C ARG A 13 -4.44 0.25 -8.21
N GLY A 14 -3.53 0.56 -7.29
CA GLY A 14 -3.76 0.48 -5.85
C GLY A 14 -4.94 1.33 -5.35
N GLN A 15 -5.43 2.32 -6.12
CA GLN A 15 -6.65 3.04 -5.74
C GLN A 15 -7.90 2.14 -5.65
N ILE A 16 -7.97 1.06 -6.45
CA ILE A 16 -9.09 0.11 -6.39
C ILE A 16 -9.07 -0.64 -5.05
N ALA A 17 -7.91 -1.15 -4.66
CA ALA A 17 -7.75 -1.82 -3.35
C ALA A 17 -8.03 -0.85 -2.20
N ARG A 18 -7.64 0.43 -2.33
CA ARG A 18 -7.99 1.46 -1.37
C ARG A 18 -9.51 1.59 -1.21
N TRP A 19 -10.27 1.72 -2.31
CA TRP A 19 -11.74 1.80 -2.21
C TRP A 19 -12.34 0.60 -1.48
N ALA A 20 -11.90 -0.62 -1.83
CA ALA A 20 -12.37 -1.82 -1.14
C ALA A 20 -12.07 -1.81 0.38
N LEU A 21 -10.90 -1.33 0.79
CA LEU A 21 -10.55 -1.21 2.21
C LEU A 21 -11.44 -0.19 2.94
N HIS A 22 -11.74 0.95 2.29
CA HIS A 22 -12.65 1.95 2.83
C HIS A 22 -14.08 1.41 2.93
N GLU A 23 -14.59 0.74 1.90
CA GLU A 23 -15.93 0.15 1.90
C GLU A 23 -16.08 -0.97 2.94
N ALA A 24 -15.02 -1.72 3.19
CA ALA A 24 -14.98 -2.73 4.24
C ALA A 24 -14.84 -2.16 5.66
N GLY A 25 -14.60 -0.85 5.81
CA GLY A 25 -14.33 -0.22 7.11
C GLY A 25 -13.05 -0.72 7.78
N ALA A 26 -12.06 -1.14 6.98
CA ALA A 26 -10.81 -1.69 7.50
C ALA A 26 -9.95 -0.61 8.15
N ASP A 27 -9.35 -0.92 9.30
CA ASP A 27 -8.31 -0.09 9.92
C ASP A 27 -6.95 -0.46 9.33
N TYR A 28 -6.28 0.51 8.70
CA TYR A 28 -4.99 0.29 8.05
C TYR A 28 -4.17 1.59 7.96
N ASP A 29 -2.85 1.45 8.05
CA ASP A 29 -1.90 2.53 7.82
C ASP A 29 -1.50 2.57 6.34
N ALA A 30 -1.68 3.72 5.69
CA ALA A 30 -1.32 3.89 4.29
C ALA A 30 0.12 4.39 4.14
N VAL A 31 0.93 3.70 3.34
CA VAL A 31 2.29 4.13 2.99
C VAL A 31 2.35 4.41 1.49
N ILE A 32 2.68 5.64 1.13
CA ILE A 32 2.88 6.03 -0.26
C ILE A 32 4.27 5.59 -0.72
N VAL A 33 4.29 4.66 -1.68
CA VAL A 33 5.53 4.14 -2.28
C VAL A 33 5.91 5.03 -3.46
N GLN A 34 7.09 5.64 -3.35
CA GLN A 34 7.69 6.41 -4.44
C GLN A 34 8.25 5.45 -5.49
N TRP A 35 8.20 5.87 -6.77
CA TRP A 35 8.64 5.01 -7.87
C TRP A 35 10.14 4.70 -7.82
N GLN A 36 10.94 5.72 -7.51
CA GLN A 36 12.40 5.66 -7.53
C GLN A 36 13.01 5.15 -6.21
N ASP A 37 12.32 5.34 -5.09
CA ASP A 37 12.82 5.01 -3.76
C ASP A 37 11.81 4.17 -2.99
N LYS A 38 11.95 2.85 -3.13
CA LYS A 38 11.02 1.87 -2.56
C LYS A 38 11.49 1.48 -1.15
N PRO A 39 10.62 1.57 -0.13
CA PRO A 39 10.99 1.21 1.23
C PRO A 39 11.46 -0.25 1.34
N ALA A 40 12.49 -0.51 2.15
CA ALA A 40 12.98 -1.87 2.39
C ALA A 40 11.89 -2.80 2.93
N ALA A 41 11.03 -2.30 3.84
CA ALA A 41 9.89 -3.05 4.36
C ALA A 41 8.88 -3.44 3.27
N PHE A 42 8.66 -2.58 2.28
CA PHE A 42 7.80 -2.88 1.13
C PHE A 42 8.41 -3.97 0.25
N LEU A 43 9.72 -3.92 -0.03
CA LEU A 43 10.40 -4.95 -0.82
C LEU A 43 10.50 -6.29 -0.08
N ALA A 44 10.61 -6.26 1.25
CA ALA A 44 10.56 -7.47 2.06
C ALA A 44 9.16 -8.13 2.02
N ALA A 45 8.08 -7.33 2.03
CA ALA A 45 6.71 -7.81 1.91
C ALA A 45 6.36 -8.26 0.48
N ASN A 46 6.86 -7.56 -0.54
CA ASN A 46 6.67 -7.89 -1.95
C ASN A 46 7.97 -7.70 -2.75
N PRO A 47 8.78 -8.77 -2.93
CA PRO A 47 10.03 -8.71 -3.70
C PRO A 47 9.85 -8.31 -5.17
N MET A 48 8.64 -8.43 -5.74
CA MET A 48 8.37 -7.94 -7.10
C MET A 48 8.32 -6.42 -7.18
N GLY A 49 8.21 -5.73 -6.05
CA GLY A 49 8.20 -4.27 -5.96
C GLY A 49 7.03 -3.61 -6.68
N LYS A 50 5.87 -4.27 -6.75
CA LYS A 50 4.64 -3.76 -7.39
C LYS A 50 3.61 -3.35 -6.34
N VAL A 51 2.90 -2.26 -6.62
CA VAL A 51 1.73 -1.77 -5.88
C VAL A 51 0.52 -1.69 -6.80
#